data_AF-A0A364NS97-F1
#
_entry.id   AF-A0A364NS97-F1
#
_cell.length_a   1.000
_cell.length_b   1.000
_cell.length_c   1.000
_cell.angle_alpha   90.00
_cell.angle_beta   90.00
_cell.angle_gamma   90.00
#
_symmetry.space_group_name_H-M   'P 1'
#
loop_
_entity.id
_entity.type
_entity.pdbx_description
1 polymer ?
#
loop_
_entity_poly.entity_id
_entity_poly.type
_entity_poly.pdbx_seq_one_letter_code
_entity_poly.pdbx_strand_id
1 'polypeptide(L)'
;MLGHDEKVSASAVLCIAKRNPETIRWAIRYSGLFENQKSRLWQSLRKELTNQEWQEFFFVCDSLLEPIEYFDQQIDKAESELKSLSLIELLSYMSVLASDDIFEDESVSQSQHRWYVYDRIIKRKLSACTAKDFYLTDSILGKSLKKHLSPILFPTKSGSSGLCERKLYALAVLVAASSERLDYESSIDWFRFDPNCAYQMAPGEPVIYNVTDSGQKTWEQTEKKTNMLWLYWMNRATLAFMDSDLLFQQIGSAENHELNRFAYIKAIRSKIQLQTIYGLAEEVVVEDGKKVPLLQLMLASELISTFFQTDFIEALKEARAQTSTTVEALTLIAFNGAVMGENRFPMTWSTPLEKARKIKGWTVCDQYPKGNLDVALSILKFWTYDLKSFSSTSETHQGVTPRITERPFYRIGDFSFQFPWVNGQQNNLTAAVNNLRRLGARRSEVKTETRQVEQQLAISLQAKGFKVVVGYQPQVTEDDPGEVDLICYLDGVLLILEVKSGYIRSSKREVWLHKTNTIRKAAWQLARKQEAIKKAIKDDLTLAAGLQLDPSREHFNIHCWIVDTSIELDGQIIDDFLVVSREVMEVVLRDEKHLLSSVAYIDVATKESMFSNGFSPVKFVEHIVSGNIWSGLLEST
;
A
#
# COMPACT_ATOMS: atom_id res chain seq x y z
N MET A 1 1.65 19.38 19.20
CA MET A 1 2.24 20.53 19.92
C MET A 1 3.77 20.50 19.90
N LEU A 2 4.43 19.46 20.43
CA LEU A 2 5.92 19.41 20.46
C LEU A 2 6.60 19.26 19.09
N GLY A 3 5.89 18.81 18.04
CA GLY A 3 6.41 18.78 16.66
C GLY A 3 6.50 20.15 15.98
N HIS A 4 6.08 21.22 16.66
CA HIS A 4 6.31 22.63 16.28
C HIS A 4 7.04 23.32 17.43
N ASP A 5 8.17 22.75 17.83
CA ASP A 5 8.96 23.12 19.00
C ASP A 5 9.33 24.60 19.04
N GLU A 6 9.55 25.23 17.88
CA GLU A 6 9.81 26.67 17.77
C GLU A 6 8.68 27.56 18.32
N LYS A 7 7.44 27.05 18.37
CA LYS A 7 6.24 27.79 18.78
C LYS A 7 5.78 27.45 20.19
N VAL A 8 6.49 26.57 20.91
CA VAL A 8 6.09 26.07 22.22
C VAL A 8 6.95 26.68 23.32
N SER A 9 6.31 27.13 24.40
CA SER A 9 7.01 27.66 25.58
C SER A 9 7.74 26.56 26.35
N ALA A 10 9.06 26.62 26.40
CA ALA A 10 9.89 25.66 27.15
C ALA A 10 9.57 25.64 28.64
N SER A 11 9.26 26.79 29.25
CA SER A 11 8.91 26.86 30.68
C SER A 11 7.58 26.14 30.99
N ALA A 12 6.60 26.23 30.09
CA ALA A 12 5.33 25.53 30.24
C ALA A 12 5.52 24.01 30.13
N VAL A 13 6.29 23.54 29.14
CA VAL A 13 6.59 22.11 28.97
C VAL A 13 7.36 21.57 30.17
N LEU A 14 8.35 22.30 30.68
CA LEU A 14 9.10 21.93 31.89
C LEU A 14 8.21 21.83 33.13
N CYS A 15 7.26 22.74 33.30
CA CYS A 15 6.31 22.68 34.40
C CYS A 15 5.46 21.40 34.32
N ILE A 16 4.98 21.05 33.12
CA ILE A 16 4.22 19.81 32.91
C ILE A 16 5.11 18.58 33.10
N ALA A 17 6.35 18.59 32.61
CA ALA A 17 7.28 17.47 32.75
C ALA A 17 7.58 17.13 34.22
N LYS A 18 7.60 18.13 35.09
CA LYS A 18 7.76 17.93 36.55
C LYS A 18 6.49 17.40 37.23
N ARG A 19 5.31 17.65 36.67
CA ARG A 19 4.01 17.21 37.24
C ARG A 19 3.52 15.89 36.66
N ASN A 20 3.71 15.66 35.37
CA ASN A 20 3.25 14.52 34.58
C ASN A 20 4.37 14.07 33.62
N PRO A 21 5.46 13.46 34.14
CA PRO A 21 6.63 13.12 33.35
C PRO A 21 6.33 12.13 32.22
N GLU A 22 5.51 11.12 32.48
CA GLU A 22 5.09 10.12 31.48
C GLU A 22 4.40 10.75 30.27
N THR A 23 3.48 11.68 30.49
CA THR A 23 2.77 12.37 29.42
C THR A 23 3.74 13.14 28.52
N ILE A 24 4.77 13.78 29.09
CA ILE A 24 5.78 14.49 28.32
C ILE A 24 6.72 13.53 27.60
N ARG A 25 7.14 12.41 28.21
CA ARG A 25 7.91 11.36 27.53
C ARG A 25 7.18 10.83 26.30
N TRP A 26 5.89 10.52 26.42
CA TRP A 26 5.04 10.13 25.30
C TRP A 26 4.91 11.23 24.25
N ALA A 27 4.72 12.48 24.66
CA ALA A 27 4.66 13.60 23.73
C ALA A 27 5.97 13.78 22.94
N ILE A 28 7.13 13.58 23.60
CA ILE A 28 8.45 13.58 22.96
C ILE A 28 8.56 12.43 21.95
N ARG A 29 8.21 11.20 22.35
CA ARG A 29 8.18 10.00 21.49
C ARG A 29 7.34 10.25 20.24
N TYR A 30 6.07 10.59 20.39
CA TYR A 30 5.17 10.80 19.25
C TYR A 30 5.62 11.94 18.33
N SER A 31 6.11 13.05 18.90
CA SER A 31 6.55 14.20 18.10
C SER A 31 7.90 13.98 17.40
N GLY A 32 8.73 13.07 17.88
CA GLY A 32 10.10 12.92 17.39
C GLY A 32 11.00 14.08 17.81
N LEU A 33 10.67 14.82 18.89
CA LEU A 33 11.45 15.98 19.33
C LEU A 33 12.94 15.64 19.56
N PHE A 34 13.22 14.43 20.04
CA PHE A 34 14.57 13.95 20.30
C PHE A 34 15.43 13.78 19.04
N GLU A 35 14.82 13.60 17.87
CA GLU A 35 15.53 13.49 16.59
C GLU A 35 16.15 14.83 16.18
N ASN A 36 15.59 15.96 16.65
CA ASN A 36 16.16 17.29 16.42
C ASN A 36 17.06 17.72 17.59
N GLN A 37 18.30 17.24 17.61
CA GLN A 37 19.28 17.57 18.65
C GLN A 37 19.63 19.08 18.74
N LYS A 38 19.28 19.86 17.71
CA LYS A 38 19.46 21.33 17.68
C LYS A 38 18.25 22.10 18.24
N SER A 39 17.16 21.41 18.58
CA SER A 39 15.97 22.03 19.16
C SER A 39 16.30 22.70 20.50
N ARG A 40 15.94 23.98 20.64
CA ARG A 40 16.08 24.72 21.91
C ARG A 40 15.24 24.10 23.02
N LEU A 41 14.07 23.56 22.67
CA LEU A 41 13.19 22.91 23.62
C LEU A 41 13.82 21.61 24.13
N TRP A 42 14.33 20.78 23.23
CA TRP A 42 15.04 19.55 23.58
C TRP A 42 16.23 19.82 24.51
N GLN A 43 17.09 20.78 24.15
CA GLN A 43 18.25 21.17 24.95
C GLN A 43 17.84 21.70 26.35
N SER A 44 16.74 22.45 26.44
CA SER A 44 16.22 22.94 27.72
C SER A 44 15.72 21.80 28.61
N LEU A 45 15.00 20.83 28.04
CA LEU A 45 14.52 19.66 28.77
C LEU A 45 15.70 18.84 29.32
N ARG A 46 16.73 18.58 28.50
CA ARG A 46 17.93 17.85 28.92
C ARG A 46 18.71 18.53 30.04
N LYS A 47 18.78 19.87 30.00
CA LYS A 47 19.49 20.64 31.02
C LYS A 47 18.78 20.64 32.37
N GLU A 48 17.45 20.76 32.37
CA GLU A 48 16.66 21.02 33.58
C GLU A 48 16.07 19.74 34.21
N LEU A 49 15.97 18.63 33.47
CA LEU A 49 15.42 17.36 33.94
C LEU A 49 16.54 16.34 34.18
N THR A 50 17.05 16.31 35.41
CA THR A 50 18.27 15.55 35.76
C THR A 50 18.03 14.34 36.65
N ASN A 51 16.78 13.98 36.95
CA ASN A 51 16.49 12.77 37.70
C ASN A 51 16.79 11.51 36.89
N GLN A 52 16.95 10.37 37.58
CA GLN A 52 17.40 9.11 36.97
C GLN A 52 16.50 8.65 35.81
N GLU A 53 15.17 8.74 35.95
CA GLU A 53 14.23 8.32 34.90
C GLU A 53 14.37 9.16 33.62
N TRP A 54 14.58 10.48 33.75
CA TRP A 54 14.82 11.35 32.60
C TRP A 54 16.19 11.11 31.97
N GLN A 55 17.22 10.84 32.80
CA GLN A 55 18.55 10.48 32.29
C GLN A 55 18.51 9.19 31.48
N GLU A 56 17.81 8.16 31.97
CA GLU A 56 17.59 6.92 31.23
C GLU A 56 16.83 7.18 29.92
N PHE A 57 15.75 7.95 29.96
CA PHE A 57 15.00 8.30 28.75
C PHE A 57 15.86 9.03 27.71
N PHE A 58 16.70 10.00 28.13
CA PHE A 58 17.61 10.70 27.22
C PHE A 58 18.71 9.79 26.68
N PHE A 59 19.27 8.90 27.51
CA PHE A 59 20.25 7.91 27.09
C PHE A 59 19.70 7.00 25.99
N VAL A 60 18.47 6.51 26.16
CA VAL A 60 17.80 5.69 25.14
C VAL A 60 17.58 6.50 23.86
N CYS A 61 17.11 7.75 23.97
CA CYS A 61 16.93 8.61 22.80
C CYS A 61 18.23 8.82 22.02
N ASP A 62 19.37 9.02 22.71
CA ASP A 62 20.67 9.17 22.06
C ASP A 62 21.16 7.85 21.45
N SER A 63 21.00 6.75 22.18
CA SER A 63 21.41 5.41 21.72
C SER A 63 20.65 4.98 20.45
N LEU A 64 19.40 5.40 20.29
CA LEU A 64 18.62 5.15 19.07
C LEU A 64 19.11 5.98 17.86
N LEU A 65 19.79 7.10 18.08
CA LEU A 65 20.27 7.99 17.03
C LEU A 65 21.75 7.76 16.66
N GLU A 66 22.55 7.17 17.53
CA GLU A 66 23.96 6.92 17.25
C GLU A 66 24.21 6.08 15.97
N PRO A 67 23.49 4.96 15.72
CA PRO A 67 23.68 4.19 14.48
C PRO A 67 23.29 4.96 13.22
N ILE A 68 22.30 5.84 13.31
CA ILE A 68 21.78 6.64 12.20
C ILE A 68 22.89 7.49 11.57
N GLU A 69 23.66 8.20 12.40
CA GLU A 69 24.75 9.06 11.93
C GLU A 69 25.86 8.26 11.27
N TYR A 70 26.19 7.08 11.80
CA TYR A 70 27.19 6.18 11.23
C TYR A 70 26.80 5.72 9.82
N PHE A 71 25.57 5.25 9.64
CA PHE A 71 25.12 4.79 8.32
C PHE A 71 24.90 5.93 7.34
N ASP A 72 24.50 7.12 7.79
CA ASP A 72 24.41 8.31 6.93
C ASP A 72 25.80 8.66 6.34
N GLN A 73 26.87 8.57 7.13
CA GLN A 73 28.25 8.78 6.61
C GLN A 73 28.66 7.71 5.59
N GLN A 74 28.28 6.45 5.82
CA GLN A 74 28.59 5.35 4.90
C GLN A 74 27.82 5.49 3.57
N ILE A 75 26.55 5.90 3.65
CA ILE A 75 25.72 6.24 2.50
C ILE A 75 26.37 7.38 1.71
N ASP A 76 26.72 8.49 2.35
CA ASP A 76 27.32 9.65 1.69
C ASP A 76 28.66 9.30 1.01
N LYS A 77 29.48 8.45 1.64
CA LYS A 77 30.73 7.95 1.06
C LYS A 77 30.48 7.10 -0.19
N ALA A 78 29.54 6.15 -0.12
CA ALA A 78 29.19 5.30 -1.25
C ALA A 78 28.58 6.12 -2.40
N GLU A 79 27.73 7.09 -2.10
CA GLU A 79 27.16 8.01 -3.09
C GLU A 79 28.22 8.89 -3.76
N SER A 80 29.24 9.33 -3.02
CA SER A 80 30.37 10.08 -3.59
C SER A 80 31.11 9.26 -4.65
N GLU A 81 31.31 7.96 -4.41
CA GLU A 81 31.88 7.04 -5.40
C GLU A 81 30.95 6.89 -6.61
N LEU A 82 29.64 6.92 -6.45
CA LEU A 82 28.66 6.76 -7.53
C LEU A 82 28.27 8.07 -8.23
N LYS A 83 28.77 9.21 -7.76
CA LYS A 83 28.34 10.55 -8.17
C LYS A 83 28.42 10.79 -9.69
N SER A 84 29.40 10.18 -10.36
CA SER A 84 29.61 10.33 -11.80
C SER A 84 28.63 9.55 -12.68
N LEU A 85 27.85 8.63 -12.11
CA LEU A 85 26.84 7.88 -12.86
C LEU A 85 25.64 8.76 -13.16
N SER A 86 25.12 8.66 -14.38
CA SER A 86 23.76 9.14 -14.70
C SER A 86 22.71 8.29 -13.99
N LEU A 87 21.45 8.75 -14.01
CA LEU A 87 20.32 8.00 -13.45
C LEU A 87 20.17 6.61 -14.10
N ILE A 88 20.27 6.53 -15.43
CA ILE A 88 20.19 5.27 -16.18
C ILE A 88 21.31 4.30 -15.79
N GLU A 89 22.53 4.82 -15.64
CA GLU A 89 23.67 3.99 -15.27
C GLU A 89 23.50 3.43 -13.86
N LEU A 90 23.07 4.25 -12.89
CA LEU A 90 22.74 3.79 -11.53
C LEU A 90 21.67 2.69 -11.56
N LEU A 91 20.56 2.90 -12.27
CA LEU A 91 19.48 1.93 -12.41
C LEU A 91 19.94 0.62 -13.07
N SER A 92 20.91 0.71 -14.00
CA SER A 92 21.51 -0.47 -14.64
C SER A 92 22.30 -1.32 -13.64
N TYR A 93 23.15 -0.71 -12.81
CA TYR A 93 23.88 -1.42 -11.75
C TYR A 93 22.91 -1.99 -10.69
N MET A 94 21.90 -1.20 -10.30
CA MET A 94 20.88 -1.63 -9.34
C MET A 94 20.11 -2.85 -9.83
N SER A 95 19.77 -2.90 -11.12
CA SER A 95 19.05 -4.02 -11.70
C SER A 95 19.86 -5.32 -11.73
N VAL A 96 21.18 -5.21 -11.87
CA VAL A 96 22.07 -6.38 -11.74
C VAL A 96 22.07 -6.87 -10.30
N LEU A 97 22.25 -5.99 -9.31
CA LEU A 97 22.24 -6.37 -7.89
C LEU A 97 20.88 -6.96 -7.46
N ALA A 98 19.78 -6.31 -7.84
CA ALA A 98 18.44 -6.78 -7.50
C ALA A 98 18.08 -8.13 -8.15
N SER A 99 18.88 -8.62 -9.10
CA SER A 99 18.70 -9.96 -9.65
C SER A 99 19.20 -11.06 -8.70
N ASP A 100 20.14 -10.75 -7.79
CA ASP A 100 20.56 -11.69 -6.74
C ASP A 100 19.42 -11.95 -5.75
N ASP A 101 18.63 -10.91 -5.44
CA ASP A 101 17.49 -10.97 -4.52
C ASP A 101 16.41 -11.99 -4.96
N ILE A 102 16.33 -12.32 -6.25
CA ILE A 102 15.33 -13.25 -6.81
C ILE A 102 15.51 -14.68 -6.28
N PHE A 103 16.72 -15.05 -5.87
CA PHE A 103 17.07 -16.42 -5.47
C PHE A 103 16.98 -16.66 -3.97
N GLU A 104 16.80 -15.61 -3.18
CA GLU A 104 16.66 -15.77 -1.75
C GLU A 104 15.21 -16.17 -1.45
N ASP A 105 15.03 -17.32 -0.77
CA ASP A 105 13.73 -17.74 -0.23
C ASP A 105 13.37 -16.83 0.97
N GLU A 106 13.15 -15.56 0.67
CA GLU A 106 12.83 -14.54 1.65
C GLU A 106 11.35 -14.50 1.95
N SER A 107 11.04 -14.10 3.18
CA SER A 107 9.67 -13.75 3.54
C SER A 107 9.24 -12.49 2.77
N VAL A 108 7.93 -12.36 2.50
CA VAL A 108 7.35 -11.21 1.79
C VAL A 108 7.75 -9.86 2.42
N SER A 109 7.97 -9.82 3.73
CA SER A 109 8.42 -8.63 4.45
C SER A 109 9.85 -8.21 4.11
N GLN A 110 10.77 -9.16 3.93
CA GLN A 110 12.16 -8.88 3.55
C GLN A 110 12.26 -8.38 2.10
N SER A 111 11.50 -8.96 1.17
CA SER A 111 11.43 -8.45 -0.21
C SER A 111 10.87 -7.03 -0.27
N GLN A 112 9.84 -6.72 0.51
CA GLN A 112 9.31 -5.35 0.61
C GLN A 112 10.31 -4.37 1.21
N HIS A 113 11.07 -4.79 2.22
CA HIS A 113 12.13 -3.97 2.82
C HIS A 113 13.18 -3.57 1.79
N ARG A 114 13.65 -4.52 0.98
CA ARG A 114 14.61 -4.25 -0.11
C ARG A 114 14.05 -3.25 -1.12
N TRP A 115 12.77 -3.33 -1.46
CA TRP A 115 12.16 -2.34 -2.35
C TRP A 115 12.13 -0.92 -1.75
N TYR A 116 11.99 -0.77 -0.43
CA TYR A 116 12.13 0.54 0.21
C TYR A 116 13.57 1.08 0.15
N VAL A 117 14.57 0.20 0.25
CA VAL A 117 15.98 0.57 0.05
C VAL A 117 16.17 1.14 -1.35
N TYR A 118 15.69 0.44 -2.39
CA TYR A 118 15.78 0.92 -3.77
C TYR A 118 15.03 2.23 -4.00
N ASP A 119 13.82 2.37 -3.46
CA ASP A 119 13.07 3.63 -3.47
C ASP A 119 13.87 4.79 -2.89
N ARG A 120 14.54 4.57 -1.75
CA ARG A 120 15.34 5.60 -1.07
C ARG A 120 16.56 6.01 -1.89
N ILE A 121 17.28 5.04 -2.46
CA ILE A 121 18.44 5.29 -3.32
C ILE A 121 18.03 6.07 -4.58
N ILE A 122 16.94 5.66 -5.23
CA ILE A 122 16.43 6.36 -6.42
C ILE A 122 16.02 7.80 -6.06
N LYS A 123 15.30 8.00 -4.94
CA LYS A 123 14.90 9.34 -4.48
C LYS A 123 16.09 10.24 -4.20
N ARG A 124 17.13 9.74 -3.54
CA ARG A 124 18.38 10.48 -3.29
C ARG A 124 19.11 10.81 -4.60
N LYS A 125 19.11 9.90 -5.58
CA LYS A 125 19.68 10.22 -6.91
C LYS A 125 18.89 11.32 -7.62
N LEU A 126 17.56 11.26 -7.59
CA LEU A 126 16.69 12.23 -8.26
C LEU A 126 16.82 13.64 -7.68
N SER A 127 17.03 13.79 -6.37
CA SER A 127 17.21 15.10 -5.73
C SER A 127 18.50 15.81 -6.17
N ALA A 128 19.48 15.06 -6.68
CA ALA A 128 20.71 15.60 -7.24
C ALA A 128 20.67 15.79 -8.77
N CYS A 129 19.59 15.37 -9.44
CA CYS A 129 19.45 15.46 -10.89
C CYS A 129 19.01 16.87 -11.34
N THR A 130 19.51 17.28 -12.49
CA THR A 130 19.10 18.48 -13.23
C THR A 130 18.24 18.11 -14.44
N ALA A 131 17.59 19.09 -15.07
CA ALA A 131 16.80 18.86 -16.28
C ALA A 131 17.58 18.18 -17.43
N LYS A 132 18.91 18.35 -17.47
CA LYS A 132 19.79 17.73 -18.48
C LYS A 132 19.92 16.21 -18.29
N ASP A 133 19.81 15.72 -17.05
CA ASP A 133 19.95 14.30 -16.72
C ASP A 133 18.79 13.44 -17.26
N PHE A 134 17.71 14.07 -17.70
CA PHE A 134 16.55 13.42 -18.33
C PHE A 134 16.56 13.48 -19.86
N TYR A 135 17.61 14.05 -20.47
CA TYR A 135 17.79 14.02 -21.91
C TYR A 135 18.40 12.68 -22.32
N LEU A 136 17.56 11.79 -22.86
CA LEU A 136 17.96 10.44 -23.25
C LEU A 136 17.56 10.17 -24.70
N THR A 137 18.56 9.83 -25.53
CA THR A 137 18.40 9.41 -26.93
C THR A 137 18.95 7.99 -27.09
N ASP A 138 18.63 7.29 -28.18
CA ASP A 138 19.19 5.96 -28.48
C ASP A 138 20.72 5.95 -28.43
N SER A 139 21.37 6.98 -28.98
CA SER A 139 22.83 7.09 -28.95
C SER A 139 23.38 7.26 -27.53
N ILE A 140 22.69 7.98 -26.65
CA ILE A 140 23.15 8.17 -25.26
C ILE A 140 22.95 6.86 -24.50
N LEU A 141 21.76 6.27 -24.59
CA LEU A 141 21.43 5.01 -23.96
C LEU A 141 22.41 3.90 -24.38
N GLY A 142 22.64 3.72 -25.68
CA GLY A 142 23.57 2.73 -26.21
C GLY A 142 25.00 2.93 -25.72
N LYS A 143 25.49 4.18 -25.62
CA LYS A 143 26.82 4.47 -25.06
C LYS A 143 26.91 4.15 -23.57
N SER A 144 25.90 4.51 -22.79
CA SER A 144 25.85 4.20 -21.36
C SER A 144 25.81 2.69 -21.12
N LEU A 145 24.93 1.95 -21.81
CA LEU A 145 24.86 0.49 -21.68
C LEU A 145 26.16 -0.20 -22.11
N LYS A 146 26.76 0.22 -23.23
CA LYS A 146 28.06 -0.31 -23.69
C LYS A 146 29.18 -0.09 -22.68
N LYS A 147 29.16 1.04 -21.96
CA LYS A 147 30.21 1.41 -21.00
C LYS A 147 29.99 0.80 -19.62
N HIS A 148 28.74 0.65 -19.17
CA HIS A 148 28.42 0.35 -17.77
C HIS A 148 27.74 -1.00 -17.54
N LEU A 149 26.95 -1.51 -18.49
CA LEU A 149 26.24 -2.79 -18.34
C LEU A 149 26.91 -3.91 -19.14
N SER A 150 27.30 -3.65 -20.38
CA SER A 150 27.93 -4.64 -21.25
C SER A 150 29.21 -5.24 -20.67
N PRO A 151 30.11 -4.51 -19.98
CA PRO A 151 31.31 -5.12 -19.39
C PRO A 151 31.01 -6.07 -18.23
N ILE A 152 29.86 -5.93 -17.57
CA ILE A 152 29.41 -6.83 -16.51
C ILE A 152 28.85 -8.11 -17.12
N LEU A 153 27.93 -7.98 -18.07
CA LEU A 153 27.24 -9.15 -18.66
C LEU A 153 28.09 -9.86 -19.70
N PHE A 154 28.96 -9.16 -20.42
CA PHE A 154 29.79 -9.72 -21.50
C PHE A 154 31.25 -9.35 -21.26
N PRO A 155 31.89 -9.91 -20.22
CA PRO A 155 33.24 -9.53 -19.85
C PRO A 155 34.22 -9.83 -20.99
N THR A 156 35.01 -8.83 -21.36
CA THR A 156 36.13 -8.96 -22.30
C THR A 156 37.43 -8.66 -21.58
N LYS A 157 38.58 -9.09 -22.11
CA LYS A 157 39.91 -8.87 -21.50
C LYS A 157 40.33 -7.39 -21.35
N SER A 158 39.47 -6.43 -21.69
CA SER A 158 39.74 -5.00 -21.57
C SER A 158 39.57 -4.49 -20.14
N GLY A 159 40.41 -3.55 -19.70
CA GLY A 159 40.44 -3.00 -18.32
C GLY A 159 39.19 -2.22 -17.84
N SER A 160 38.09 -2.18 -18.62
CA SER A 160 36.81 -1.59 -18.19
C SER A 160 36.07 -2.43 -17.14
N SER A 161 36.40 -3.73 -16.98
CA SER A 161 35.81 -4.62 -15.97
C SER A 161 36.01 -4.10 -14.55
N GLY A 162 37.25 -3.73 -14.20
CA GLY A 162 37.58 -3.26 -12.85
C GLY A 162 36.97 -1.91 -12.46
N LEU A 163 36.54 -1.09 -13.43
CA LEU A 163 35.73 0.10 -13.10
C LEU A 163 34.29 -0.30 -12.75
N CYS A 164 33.68 -1.18 -13.55
CA CYS A 164 32.30 -1.62 -13.33
C CYS A 164 32.16 -2.42 -12.03
N GLU A 165 33.11 -3.31 -11.73
CA GLU A 165 33.17 -4.04 -10.46
C GLU A 165 33.23 -3.09 -9.25
N ARG A 166 34.06 -2.05 -9.31
CA ARG A 166 34.14 -1.05 -8.24
C ARG A 166 32.83 -0.27 -8.06
N LYS A 167 32.14 0.07 -9.15
CA LYS A 167 30.83 0.74 -9.07
C LYS A 167 29.74 -0.19 -8.54
N LEU A 168 29.73 -1.44 -8.96
CA LEU A 168 28.82 -2.46 -8.45
C LEU A 168 29.03 -2.69 -6.94
N TYR A 169 30.28 -2.79 -6.50
CA TYR A 169 30.64 -2.89 -5.08
C TYR A 169 30.22 -1.66 -4.28
N ALA A 170 30.50 -0.44 -4.78
CA ALA A 170 30.06 0.79 -4.12
C ALA A 170 28.53 0.87 -3.99
N LEU A 171 27.79 0.39 -5.00
CA LEU A 171 26.34 0.29 -4.92
C LEU A 171 25.86 -0.78 -3.93
N ALA A 172 26.52 -1.93 -3.85
CA ALA A 172 26.22 -2.94 -2.83
C ALA A 172 26.42 -2.39 -1.41
N VAL A 173 27.49 -1.63 -1.17
CA VAL A 173 27.71 -0.92 0.10
C VAL A 173 26.60 0.10 0.36
N LEU A 174 26.17 0.85 -0.66
CA LEU A 174 25.06 1.80 -0.53
C LEU A 174 23.74 1.10 -0.17
N VAL A 175 23.44 -0.05 -0.80
CA VAL A 175 22.25 -0.87 -0.50
C VAL A 175 22.29 -1.37 0.93
N ALA A 176 23.40 -1.99 1.36
CA ALA A 176 23.56 -2.50 2.72
C ALA A 176 23.43 -1.39 3.77
N ALA A 177 24.16 -0.27 3.61
CA ALA A 177 24.08 0.85 4.55
C ALA A 177 22.70 1.50 4.59
N SER A 178 22.02 1.59 3.43
CA SER A 178 20.64 2.10 3.36
C SER A 178 19.62 1.16 4.02
N SER A 179 19.83 -0.16 3.93
CA SER A 179 19.01 -1.17 4.60
C SER A 179 19.12 -1.03 6.13
N GLU A 180 20.34 -1.08 6.66
CA GLU A 180 20.59 -0.91 8.10
C GLU A 180 19.99 0.40 8.61
N ARG A 181 20.21 1.49 7.87
CA ARG A 181 19.65 2.80 8.20
C ARG A 181 18.12 2.82 8.27
N LEU A 182 17.43 2.05 7.42
CA LEU A 182 15.97 1.87 7.44
C LEU A 182 15.52 0.98 8.62
N ASP A 183 16.30 -0.02 8.99
CA ASP A 183 16.03 -0.88 10.16
C ASP A 183 16.11 -0.09 11.48
N TYR A 184 17.09 0.79 11.61
CA TYR A 184 17.18 1.71 12.75
C TYR A 184 16.07 2.77 12.75
N GLU A 185 15.63 3.26 11.58
CA GLU A 185 14.41 4.09 11.52
C GLU A 185 13.18 3.34 11.99
N SER A 186 13.07 2.06 11.64
CA SER A 186 11.96 1.21 12.07
C SER A 186 12.00 0.98 13.60
N SER A 187 13.19 0.91 14.18
CA SER A 187 13.40 0.86 15.64
C SER A 187 13.00 2.18 16.32
N ILE A 188 13.32 3.32 15.69
CA ILE A 188 12.84 4.63 16.12
C ILE A 188 11.31 4.68 16.04
N ASP A 189 10.69 4.28 14.93
CA ASP A 189 9.24 4.26 14.79
C ASP A 189 8.58 3.31 15.81
N TRP A 190 9.21 2.17 16.13
CA TRP A 190 8.79 1.28 17.20
C TRP A 190 8.80 2.00 18.55
N PHE A 191 9.89 2.67 18.90
CA PHE A 191 9.98 3.52 20.09
C PHE A 191 8.95 4.65 20.06
N ARG A 192 8.66 5.25 18.90
CA ARG A 192 7.75 6.40 18.84
C ARG A 192 6.29 6.01 19.02
N PHE A 193 5.87 4.89 18.44
CA PHE A 193 4.45 4.64 18.18
C PHE A 193 3.87 3.40 18.87
N ASP A 194 4.70 2.46 19.34
CA ASP A 194 4.20 1.25 19.99
C ASP A 194 4.00 1.48 21.51
N PRO A 195 2.75 1.37 22.02
CA PRO A 195 2.46 1.53 23.44
C PRO A 195 3.14 0.46 24.33
N ASN A 196 3.49 -0.71 23.77
CA ASN A 196 4.16 -1.78 24.49
C ASN A 196 5.69 -1.65 24.46
N CYS A 197 6.24 -0.70 23.71
CA CYS A 197 7.67 -0.47 23.68
C CYS A 197 8.11 0.23 24.98
N ALA A 198 8.76 -0.55 25.83
CA ALA A 198 9.52 -0.08 26.98
C ALA A 198 10.99 0.10 26.59
N TYR A 199 11.74 0.68 27.51
CA TYR A 199 13.13 1.02 27.31
C TYR A 199 13.91 0.88 28.61
N GLN A 200 15.22 0.72 28.49
CA GLN A 200 16.11 0.53 29.64
C GLN A 200 17.54 1.01 29.36
N MET A 201 18.27 1.32 30.43
CA MET A 201 19.72 1.55 30.41
C MET A 201 20.45 0.35 31.03
N ALA A 202 20.52 -0.77 30.31
CA ALA A 202 21.16 -2.01 30.74
C ALA A 202 22.37 -2.36 29.83
N PRO A 203 23.60 -2.47 30.36
CA PRO A 203 24.78 -2.78 29.55
C PRO A 203 24.66 -4.14 28.85
N GLY A 204 24.89 -4.16 27.53
CA GLY A 204 24.87 -5.39 26.72
C GLY A 204 23.47 -5.84 26.28
N GLU A 205 22.42 -5.17 26.72
CA GLU A 205 21.04 -5.46 26.36
C GLU A 205 20.48 -4.40 25.38
N PRO A 206 19.44 -4.73 24.60
CA PRO A 206 18.73 -3.74 23.78
C PRO A 206 18.15 -2.60 24.64
N VAL A 207 18.29 -1.37 24.14
CA VAL A 207 17.77 -0.17 24.81
C VAL A 207 16.25 -0.04 24.74
N ILE A 208 15.61 -0.77 23.82
CA ILE A 208 14.15 -0.86 23.67
C ILE A 208 13.73 -2.32 23.59
N TYR A 209 12.57 -2.64 24.16
CA TYR A 209 11.99 -3.98 24.17
C TYR A 209 10.47 -3.91 24.33
N ASN A 210 9.78 -5.00 24.00
CA ASN A 210 8.34 -5.09 24.23
C ASN A 210 8.06 -5.65 25.63
N VAL A 211 7.19 -4.99 26.37
CA VAL A 211 6.70 -5.53 27.67
C VAL A 211 5.77 -6.71 27.48
N THR A 212 5.12 -6.82 26.31
CA THR A 212 4.23 -7.92 25.95
C THR A 212 4.29 -8.21 24.45
N ASP A 213 3.98 -9.44 24.06
CA ASP A 213 3.89 -9.82 22.63
C ASP A 213 2.54 -9.47 21.99
N SER A 214 1.68 -8.69 22.67
CA SER A 214 0.33 -8.39 22.21
C SER A 214 0.30 -7.66 20.87
N GLY A 215 1.22 -6.71 20.66
CA GLY A 215 1.37 -5.98 19.41
C GLY A 215 1.78 -6.88 18.25
N GLN A 216 2.72 -7.80 18.48
CA GLN A 216 3.15 -8.79 17.48
C GLN A 216 2.02 -9.74 17.12
N LYS A 217 1.32 -10.31 18.11
CA LYS A 217 0.18 -11.20 17.88
C LYS A 217 -0.94 -10.51 17.09
N THR A 218 -1.22 -9.24 17.39
CA THR A 218 -2.20 -8.44 16.66
C THR A 218 -1.79 -8.24 15.20
N TRP A 219 -0.51 -8.01 14.96
CA TRP A 219 0.04 -7.88 13.61
C TRP A 219 -0.08 -9.19 12.82
N GLU A 220 0.36 -10.31 13.40
CA GLU A 220 0.24 -11.65 12.79
C GLU A 220 -1.23 -12.02 12.49
N GLN A 221 -2.15 -11.70 13.40
CA GLN A 221 -3.59 -11.89 13.16
C GLN A 221 -4.09 -11.03 12.00
N THR A 222 -3.63 -9.79 11.89
CA THR A 222 -3.99 -8.90 10.78
C THR A 222 -3.49 -9.46 9.44
N GLU A 223 -2.27 -9.99 9.39
CA GLU A 223 -1.74 -10.65 8.19
C GLU A 223 -2.55 -11.88 7.80
N LYS A 224 -2.93 -12.72 8.78
CA LYS A 224 -3.81 -13.88 8.54
C LYS A 224 -5.17 -13.45 7.97
N LYS A 225 -5.82 -12.44 8.58
CA LYS A 225 -7.08 -11.87 8.07
C LYS A 225 -6.93 -11.36 6.64
N THR A 226 -5.83 -10.65 6.34
CA THR A 226 -5.52 -10.12 5.01
C THR A 226 -5.40 -11.24 3.98
N ASN A 227 -4.70 -12.32 4.32
CA ASN A 227 -4.55 -13.48 3.43
C ASN A 227 -5.89 -14.19 3.16
N MET A 228 -6.74 -14.33 4.18
CA MET A 228 -8.08 -14.90 4.01
C MET A 228 -8.97 -14.02 3.13
N LEU A 229 -8.91 -12.69 3.29
CA LEU A 229 -9.65 -11.76 2.41
C LEU A 229 -9.12 -11.81 0.97
N TRP A 230 -7.81 -11.99 0.79
CA TRP A 230 -7.25 -12.23 -0.54
C TRP A 230 -7.84 -13.48 -1.19
N LEU A 231 -7.96 -14.59 -0.44
CA LEU A 231 -8.60 -15.82 -0.90
C LEU A 231 -10.08 -15.59 -1.24
N TYR A 232 -10.81 -14.86 -0.40
CA TYR A 232 -12.21 -14.49 -0.64
C TYR A 232 -12.41 -13.84 -2.00
N TRP A 233 -11.62 -12.80 -2.31
CA TRP A 233 -11.75 -12.11 -3.59
C TRP A 233 -11.29 -12.98 -4.76
N MET A 234 -10.23 -13.76 -4.60
CA MET A 234 -9.78 -14.71 -5.64
C MET A 234 -10.86 -15.75 -5.95
N ASN A 235 -11.51 -16.31 -4.93
CA ASN A 235 -12.57 -17.30 -5.10
C ASN A 235 -13.79 -16.69 -5.80
N ARG A 236 -14.19 -15.48 -5.41
CA ARG A 236 -15.23 -14.74 -6.12
C ARG A 236 -14.90 -14.48 -7.59
N ALA A 237 -13.66 -14.14 -7.88
CA ALA A 237 -13.22 -13.92 -9.25
C ALA A 237 -13.20 -15.20 -10.08
N THR A 238 -12.80 -16.33 -9.47
CA THR A 238 -12.86 -17.65 -10.10
C THR A 238 -14.30 -18.01 -10.47
N LEU A 239 -15.25 -17.83 -9.56
CA LEU A 239 -16.68 -18.06 -9.84
C LEU A 239 -17.17 -17.15 -10.97
N ALA A 240 -16.87 -15.84 -10.91
CA ALA A 240 -17.25 -14.90 -11.97
C ALA A 240 -16.60 -15.24 -13.33
N PHE A 241 -15.38 -15.77 -13.34
CA PHE A 241 -14.73 -16.24 -14.56
C PHE A 241 -15.40 -17.50 -15.11
N MET A 242 -15.77 -18.45 -14.24
CA MET A 242 -16.48 -19.69 -14.63
C MET A 242 -17.85 -19.40 -15.25
N ASP A 243 -18.52 -18.34 -14.81
CA ASP A 243 -19.81 -17.89 -15.34
C ASP A 243 -19.68 -17.06 -16.64
N SER A 244 -18.45 -16.82 -17.12
CA SER A 244 -18.19 -16.01 -18.32
C SER A 244 -17.93 -16.86 -19.57
N ASP A 245 -18.20 -16.28 -20.74
CA ASP A 245 -17.91 -16.92 -22.03
C ASP A 245 -16.41 -17.20 -22.25
N LEU A 246 -15.53 -16.58 -21.46
CA LEU A 246 -14.08 -16.79 -21.54
C LEU A 246 -13.64 -18.18 -21.09
N LEU A 247 -14.47 -18.91 -20.32
CA LEU A 247 -14.14 -20.24 -19.82
C LEU A 247 -13.81 -21.23 -20.94
N PHE A 248 -14.51 -21.11 -22.08
CA PHE A 248 -14.38 -22.02 -23.21
C PHE A 248 -13.52 -21.45 -24.35
N GLN A 249 -12.90 -20.29 -24.15
CA GLN A 249 -12.12 -19.60 -25.17
C GLN A 249 -10.62 -19.75 -24.91
N GLN A 250 -9.84 -19.97 -25.97
CA GLN A 250 -8.39 -19.88 -25.87
C GLN A 250 -7.98 -18.40 -25.71
N ILE A 251 -7.20 -18.12 -24.67
CA ILE A 251 -6.71 -16.79 -24.34
C ILE A 251 -5.22 -16.68 -24.70
N GLY A 252 -4.92 -16.05 -25.84
CA GLY A 252 -3.55 -15.98 -26.37
C GLY A 252 -3.17 -17.25 -27.14
N SER A 253 -1.88 -17.62 -27.12
CA SER A 253 -1.41 -18.87 -27.72
C SER A 253 -1.74 -20.06 -26.83
N ALA A 254 -1.64 -21.29 -27.36
CA ALA A 254 -1.90 -22.50 -26.60
C ALA A 254 -0.93 -22.63 -25.40
N GLU A 255 0.32 -22.24 -25.59
CA GLU A 255 1.37 -22.29 -24.57
C GLU A 255 1.11 -21.29 -23.43
N ASN A 256 0.53 -20.14 -23.75
CA ASN A 256 0.26 -19.08 -22.76
C ASN A 256 -1.14 -19.15 -22.16
N HIS A 257 -2.00 -20.08 -22.61
CA HIS A 257 -3.42 -20.08 -22.30
C HIS A 257 -3.70 -20.09 -20.79
N GLU A 258 -3.09 -21.01 -20.05
CA GLU A 258 -3.35 -21.16 -18.61
C GLU A 258 -2.83 -19.96 -17.81
N LEU A 259 -1.64 -19.45 -18.14
CA LEU A 259 -1.07 -18.27 -17.48
C LEU A 259 -1.90 -17.01 -17.76
N ASN A 260 -2.39 -16.84 -18.99
CA ASN A 260 -3.28 -15.75 -19.36
C ASN A 260 -4.65 -15.88 -18.69
N ARG A 261 -5.20 -17.09 -18.59
CA ARG A 261 -6.43 -17.37 -17.87
C ARG A 261 -6.31 -16.97 -16.41
N PHE A 262 -5.19 -17.32 -15.76
CA PHE A 262 -4.92 -16.90 -14.39
C PHE A 262 -4.78 -15.38 -14.25
N ALA A 263 -4.12 -14.70 -15.21
CA ALA A 263 -4.06 -13.25 -15.27
C ALA A 263 -5.46 -12.60 -15.39
N TYR A 264 -6.36 -13.17 -16.19
CA TYR A 264 -7.75 -12.74 -16.29
C TYR A 264 -8.50 -12.87 -14.97
N ILE A 265 -8.37 -14.00 -14.28
CA ILE A 265 -9.00 -14.20 -12.95
C ILE A 265 -8.49 -13.14 -11.97
N LYS A 266 -7.17 -12.89 -11.92
CA LYS A 266 -6.60 -11.83 -11.07
C LYS A 266 -7.10 -10.43 -11.43
N ALA A 267 -7.27 -10.14 -12.72
CA ALA A 267 -7.83 -8.87 -13.19
C ALA A 267 -9.32 -8.70 -12.81
N ILE A 268 -10.12 -9.77 -12.93
CA ILE A 268 -11.52 -9.81 -12.49
C ILE A 268 -11.59 -9.60 -10.98
N ARG A 269 -10.73 -10.27 -10.20
CA ARG A 269 -10.62 -10.04 -8.74
C ARG A 269 -10.41 -8.56 -8.44
N SER A 270 -9.39 -7.96 -9.04
CA SER A 270 -9.07 -6.56 -8.81
C SER A 270 -10.21 -5.65 -9.21
N LYS A 271 -10.87 -5.91 -10.36
CA LYS A 271 -12.05 -5.16 -10.78
C LYS A 271 -13.16 -5.22 -9.73
N ILE A 272 -13.58 -6.43 -9.34
CA ILE A 272 -14.68 -6.64 -8.38
C ILE A 272 -14.37 -5.94 -7.06
N GLN A 273 -13.15 -6.10 -6.53
CA GLN A 273 -12.76 -5.49 -5.26
C GLN A 273 -12.67 -3.97 -5.34
N LEU A 274 -12.08 -3.41 -6.41
CA LEU A 274 -11.99 -1.97 -6.62
C LEU A 274 -13.37 -1.31 -6.74
N GLN A 275 -14.32 -1.97 -7.41
CA GLN A 275 -15.69 -1.47 -7.51
C GLN A 275 -16.43 -1.57 -6.17
N THR A 276 -16.32 -2.70 -5.48
CA THR A 276 -17.10 -2.98 -4.26
C THR A 276 -16.58 -2.19 -3.05
N ILE A 277 -15.26 -2.10 -2.89
CA ILE A 277 -14.62 -1.57 -1.68
C ILE A 277 -14.15 -0.14 -1.87
N TYR A 278 -13.69 0.21 -3.07
CA TYR A 278 -13.14 1.53 -3.36
C TYR A 278 -14.04 2.38 -4.25
N GLY A 279 -15.22 1.91 -4.62
CA GLY A 279 -16.22 2.71 -5.35
C GLY A 279 -15.72 3.19 -6.70
N LEU A 280 -14.93 2.37 -7.41
CA LEU A 280 -14.56 2.67 -8.78
C LEU A 280 -15.73 2.35 -9.73
N ALA A 281 -15.83 3.12 -10.81
CA ALA A 281 -16.72 2.83 -11.93
C ALA A 281 -16.12 1.76 -12.87
N GLU A 282 -16.88 1.37 -13.90
CA GLU A 282 -16.41 0.48 -14.98
C GLU A 282 -15.23 1.05 -15.77
N GLU A 283 -15.04 2.36 -15.74
CA GLU A 283 -13.94 3.07 -16.39
C GLU A 283 -13.21 3.97 -15.40
N VAL A 284 -11.89 4.09 -15.57
CA VAL A 284 -11.03 5.01 -14.82
C VAL A 284 -10.61 6.16 -15.71
N VAL A 285 -10.66 7.38 -15.16
CA VAL A 285 -10.19 8.59 -15.83
C VAL A 285 -8.68 8.72 -15.62
N VAL A 286 -7.92 8.81 -16.70
CA VAL A 286 -6.48 9.10 -16.67
C VAL A 286 -6.22 10.61 -16.72
N GLU A 287 -4.99 11.05 -16.43
CA GLU A 287 -4.65 12.48 -16.23
C GLU A 287 -5.01 13.42 -17.40
N ASP A 288 -5.17 12.94 -18.63
CA ASP A 288 -5.64 13.75 -19.78
C ASP A 288 -7.16 13.71 -20.01
N GLY A 289 -7.92 13.18 -19.05
CA GLY A 289 -9.37 13.08 -19.11
C GLY A 289 -9.89 11.90 -19.94
N LYS A 290 -9.02 11.10 -20.58
CA LYS A 290 -9.44 9.89 -21.28
C LYS A 290 -9.93 8.84 -20.29
N LYS A 291 -10.88 8.01 -20.74
CA LYS A 291 -11.42 6.90 -19.97
C LYS A 291 -10.82 5.58 -20.42
N VAL A 292 -10.48 4.73 -19.47
CA VAL A 292 -9.94 3.40 -19.69
C VAL A 292 -10.81 2.39 -18.96
N PRO A 293 -11.32 1.35 -19.65
CA PRO A 293 -12.03 0.26 -18.99
C PRO A 293 -11.20 -0.38 -17.86
N LEU A 294 -11.79 -0.48 -16.66
CA LEU A 294 -11.09 -0.93 -15.45
C LEU A 294 -10.56 -2.36 -15.59
N LEU A 295 -11.33 -3.25 -16.24
CA LEU A 295 -10.89 -4.62 -16.47
C LEU A 295 -9.63 -4.67 -17.34
N GLN A 296 -9.61 -3.95 -18.46
CA GLN A 296 -8.45 -3.90 -19.37
C GLN A 296 -7.24 -3.25 -18.71
N LEU A 297 -7.47 -2.22 -17.86
CA LEU A 297 -6.40 -1.59 -17.08
C LEU A 297 -5.71 -2.60 -16.15
N MET A 298 -6.49 -3.38 -15.40
CA MET A 298 -5.96 -4.40 -14.49
C MET A 298 -5.38 -5.60 -15.23
N LEU A 299 -6.05 -6.06 -16.30
CA LEU A 299 -5.60 -7.17 -17.14
C LEU A 299 -4.24 -6.89 -17.76
N ALA A 300 -4.03 -5.68 -18.29
CA ALA A 300 -2.73 -5.31 -18.82
C ALA A 300 -1.63 -5.41 -17.77
N SER A 301 -1.89 -4.99 -16.53
CA SER A 301 -0.92 -5.12 -15.43
C SER A 301 -0.63 -6.58 -15.08
N GLU A 302 -1.66 -7.43 -15.01
CA GLU A 302 -1.50 -8.86 -14.72
C GLU A 302 -0.76 -9.61 -15.84
N LEU A 303 -1.05 -9.30 -17.10
CA LEU A 303 -0.34 -9.89 -18.25
C LEU A 303 1.13 -9.44 -18.31
N ILE A 304 1.43 -8.20 -17.92
CA ILE A 304 2.82 -7.74 -17.75
C ILE A 304 3.51 -8.54 -16.67
N SER A 305 2.87 -8.73 -15.51
CA SER A 305 3.45 -9.52 -14.42
C SER A 305 3.70 -10.96 -14.85
N THR A 306 2.75 -11.60 -15.52
CA THR A 306 2.93 -12.94 -16.09
C THR A 306 4.11 -12.99 -17.05
N PHE A 307 4.21 -12.03 -17.98
CA PHE A 307 5.33 -11.96 -18.93
C PHE A 307 6.68 -11.84 -18.22
N PHE A 308 6.81 -10.96 -17.23
CA PHE A 308 8.08 -10.81 -16.49
C PHE A 308 8.37 -12.00 -15.59
N GLN A 309 7.35 -12.61 -14.99
CA GLN A 309 7.51 -13.80 -14.16
C GLN A 309 8.07 -14.96 -14.99
N THR A 310 7.49 -15.26 -16.16
CA THR A 310 7.93 -16.39 -16.98
C THR A 310 9.22 -16.08 -17.74
N ASP A 311 9.26 -14.98 -18.50
CA ASP A 311 10.37 -14.73 -19.43
C ASP A 311 11.62 -14.14 -18.78
N PHE A 312 11.55 -13.72 -17.52
CA PHE A 312 12.70 -13.17 -16.80
C PHE A 312 12.95 -13.86 -15.48
N ILE A 313 11.97 -13.95 -14.57
CA ILE A 313 12.20 -14.52 -13.23
C ILE A 313 12.45 -16.02 -13.31
N GLU A 314 11.56 -16.78 -13.95
CA GLU A 314 11.70 -18.24 -14.12
C GLU A 314 12.86 -18.58 -15.05
N ALA A 315 12.99 -17.88 -16.20
CA ALA A 315 14.14 -18.01 -17.08
C ALA A 315 15.48 -17.76 -16.36
N LEU A 316 15.52 -16.84 -15.40
CA LEU A 316 16.70 -16.57 -14.58
C LEU A 316 16.98 -17.67 -13.57
N LYS A 317 15.94 -18.23 -12.95
CA LYS A 317 16.06 -19.42 -12.09
C LYS A 317 16.59 -20.62 -12.86
N GLU A 318 16.09 -20.87 -14.07
CA GLU A 318 16.55 -21.95 -14.95
C GLU A 318 18.00 -21.74 -15.40
N ALA A 319 18.36 -20.53 -15.82
CA ALA A 319 19.73 -20.20 -16.20
C ALA A 319 20.70 -20.34 -15.01
N ARG A 320 20.29 -19.90 -13.80
CA ARG A 320 21.11 -19.99 -12.59
C ARG A 320 21.41 -21.43 -12.19
N ALA A 321 20.50 -22.36 -12.45
CA ALA A 321 20.73 -23.80 -12.22
C ALA A 321 21.87 -24.37 -13.09
N GLN A 322 22.25 -23.67 -14.16
CA GLN A 322 23.29 -24.08 -15.11
C GLN A 322 24.57 -23.23 -15.01
N THR A 323 24.59 -22.20 -14.15
CA THR A 323 25.72 -21.27 -14.00
C THR A 323 26.19 -21.18 -12.55
N SER A 324 27.40 -20.64 -12.34
CA SER A 324 27.99 -20.50 -11.00
C SER A 324 27.61 -19.17 -10.35
N THR A 325 27.33 -18.13 -11.13
CA THR A 325 26.93 -16.80 -10.63
C THR A 325 25.64 -16.30 -11.29
N THR A 326 24.97 -15.35 -10.62
CA THR A 326 23.80 -14.64 -11.16
C THR A 326 24.14 -13.82 -12.39
N VAL A 327 25.33 -13.20 -12.41
CA VAL A 327 25.80 -12.44 -13.58
C VAL A 327 25.91 -13.36 -14.79
N GLU A 328 26.46 -14.57 -14.66
CA GLU A 328 26.51 -15.55 -15.76
C GLU A 328 25.10 -15.97 -16.24
N ALA A 329 24.14 -16.11 -15.32
CA ALA A 329 22.76 -16.42 -15.68
C ALA A 329 22.11 -15.27 -16.45
N LEU A 330 22.31 -14.02 -16.00
CA LEU A 330 21.87 -12.82 -16.70
C LEU A 330 22.53 -12.70 -18.08
N THR A 331 23.81 -13.04 -18.22
CA THR A 331 24.52 -13.10 -19.50
C THR A 331 23.83 -14.03 -20.47
N LEU A 332 23.49 -15.24 -20.03
CA LEU A 332 22.85 -16.27 -20.86
C LEU A 332 21.49 -15.79 -21.39
N ILE A 333 20.66 -15.25 -20.49
CA ILE A 333 19.32 -14.77 -20.84
C ILE A 333 19.38 -13.55 -21.76
N ALA A 334 20.25 -12.57 -21.45
CA ALA A 334 20.42 -11.39 -22.28
C ALA A 334 20.95 -11.75 -23.68
N PHE A 335 21.88 -12.70 -23.78
CA PHE A 335 22.39 -13.19 -25.06
C PHE A 335 21.31 -13.90 -25.88
N ASN A 336 20.57 -14.82 -25.27
CA ASN A 336 19.47 -15.54 -25.93
C ASN A 336 18.38 -14.57 -26.40
N GLY A 337 18.03 -13.57 -25.58
CA GLY A 337 17.14 -12.49 -25.97
C GLY A 337 17.64 -11.73 -27.19
N ALA A 338 18.91 -11.32 -27.19
CA ALA A 338 19.50 -10.60 -28.32
C ALA A 338 19.46 -11.41 -29.63
N VAL A 339 19.70 -12.73 -29.57
CA VAL A 339 19.57 -13.64 -30.73
C VAL A 339 18.15 -13.66 -31.27
N MET A 340 17.14 -13.58 -30.39
CA MET A 340 15.72 -13.54 -30.76
C MET A 340 15.21 -12.14 -31.11
N GLY A 341 16.04 -11.10 -31.02
CA GLY A 341 15.62 -9.71 -31.19
C GLY A 341 14.78 -9.15 -30.04
N GLU A 342 14.83 -9.77 -28.87
CA GLU A 342 14.09 -9.37 -27.67
C GLU A 342 15.03 -8.79 -26.60
N ASN A 343 14.53 -7.76 -25.89
CA ASN A 343 15.26 -7.15 -24.79
C ASN A 343 15.09 -7.99 -23.52
N ARG A 344 16.06 -8.86 -23.23
CA ARG A 344 16.11 -9.72 -22.03
C ARG A 344 17.22 -9.32 -21.04
N PHE A 345 17.53 -8.02 -20.98
CA PHE A 345 18.48 -7.48 -20.01
C PHE A 345 17.84 -7.37 -18.60
N PRO A 346 18.65 -7.23 -17.53
CA PRO A 346 18.14 -7.04 -16.15
C PRO A 346 17.29 -5.77 -15.98
N MET A 347 17.31 -4.86 -16.96
CA MET A 347 16.40 -3.73 -17.10
C MET A 347 15.94 -3.67 -18.55
N THR A 348 14.64 -3.49 -18.78
CA THR A 348 14.08 -3.37 -20.13
C THR A 348 13.66 -1.94 -20.44
N TRP A 349 13.64 -1.58 -21.72
CA TRP A 349 13.21 -0.25 -22.16
C TRP A 349 12.51 -0.32 -23.52
N SER A 350 11.61 0.63 -23.74
CA SER A 350 10.94 0.86 -25.03
C SER A 350 10.36 2.26 -25.07
N THR A 351 10.04 2.78 -26.26
CA THR A 351 9.20 3.98 -26.35
C THR A 351 7.75 3.63 -25.95
N PRO A 352 6.97 4.60 -25.41
CA PRO A 352 5.56 4.37 -25.09
C PRO A 352 4.75 3.84 -26.28
N LEU A 353 5.05 4.30 -27.50
CA LEU A 353 4.35 3.87 -28.70
C LEU A 353 4.68 2.43 -29.11
N GLU A 354 5.94 2.02 -29.00
CA GLU A 354 6.33 0.62 -29.23
C GLU A 354 5.68 -0.31 -28.21
N LYS A 355 5.71 0.06 -26.93
CA LYS A 355 5.04 -0.71 -25.89
C LYS A 355 3.54 -0.78 -26.13
N ALA A 356 2.89 0.34 -26.47
CA ALA A 356 1.46 0.38 -26.75
C ALA A 356 1.07 -0.54 -27.92
N ARG A 357 1.91 -0.61 -28.97
CA ARG A 357 1.70 -1.56 -30.07
C ARG A 357 1.79 -3.02 -29.60
N LYS A 358 2.78 -3.36 -28.76
CA LYS A 358 2.93 -4.72 -28.19
C LYS A 358 1.72 -5.11 -27.33
N ILE A 359 1.14 -4.18 -26.58
CA ILE A 359 0.03 -4.47 -25.66
C ILE A 359 -1.36 -4.19 -26.23
N LYS A 360 -1.47 -3.72 -27.48
CA LYS A 360 -2.76 -3.39 -28.11
C LYS A 360 -3.74 -4.56 -28.03
N GLY A 361 -3.27 -5.79 -28.25
CA GLY A 361 -4.11 -6.99 -28.17
C GLY A 361 -4.73 -7.24 -26.78
N TRP A 362 -4.16 -6.67 -25.71
CA TRP A 362 -4.67 -6.82 -24.34
C TRP A 362 -5.81 -5.85 -24.03
N THR A 363 -6.11 -4.93 -24.95
CA THR A 363 -7.22 -3.97 -24.83
C THR A 363 -8.49 -4.45 -25.53
N VAL A 364 -8.51 -5.70 -25.99
CA VAL A 364 -9.69 -6.30 -26.63
C VAL A 364 -10.85 -6.36 -25.64
N CYS A 365 -12.00 -5.86 -26.08
CA CYS A 365 -13.28 -5.91 -25.38
C CYS A 365 -14.42 -5.67 -26.39
N ASP A 366 -15.67 -5.71 -25.93
CA ASP A 366 -16.85 -5.48 -26.79
C ASP A 366 -16.80 -4.14 -27.53
N GLN A 367 -16.28 -3.09 -26.89
CA GLN A 367 -16.10 -1.77 -27.51
C GLN A 367 -14.93 -1.74 -28.51
N TYR A 368 -13.90 -2.56 -28.28
CA TYR A 368 -12.67 -2.58 -29.07
C TYR A 368 -12.31 -4.03 -29.46
N PRO A 369 -13.07 -4.69 -30.36
CA PRO A 369 -12.91 -6.12 -30.64
C PRO A 369 -11.56 -6.49 -31.28
N LYS A 370 -10.82 -5.51 -31.82
CA LYS A 370 -9.47 -5.66 -32.39
C LYS A 370 -8.38 -4.99 -31.54
N GLY A 371 -8.72 -4.59 -30.32
CA GLY A 371 -7.91 -3.74 -29.47
C GLY A 371 -7.80 -2.31 -29.98
N ASN A 372 -7.42 -1.39 -29.09
CA ASN A 372 -7.32 0.03 -29.34
C ASN A 372 -5.96 0.57 -28.88
N LEU A 373 -5.25 1.22 -29.79
CA LEU A 373 -3.90 1.76 -29.52
C LEU A 373 -3.93 2.95 -28.54
N ASP A 374 -4.96 3.80 -28.62
CA ASP A 374 -5.12 4.94 -27.71
C ASP A 374 -5.42 4.47 -26.29
N VAL A 375 -6.23 3.42 -26.14
CA VAL A 375 -6.49 2.78 -24.84
C VAL A 375 -5.20 2.19 -24.28
N ALA A 376 -4.40 1.50 -25.09
CA ALA A 376 -3.10 0.98 -24.68
C ALA A 376 -2.15 2.10 -24.21
N LEU A 377 -2.10 3.23 -24.93
CA LEU A 377 -1.33 4.41 -24.51
C LEU A 377 -1.82 5.00 -23.19
N SER A 378 -3.14 5.10 -23.00
CA SER A 378 -3.73 5.58 -21.75
C SER A 378 -3.46 4.64 -20.57
N ILE A 379 -3.49 3.32 -20.78
CA ILE A 379 -3.07 2.32 -19.77
C ILE A 379 -1.62 2.55 -19.36
N LEU A 380 -0.70 2.66 -20.33
CA LEU A 380 0.70 2.91 -20.02
C LEU A 380 0.88 4.21 -19.25
N LYS A 381 0.19 5.28 -19.66
CA LYS A 381 0.23 6.56 -18.98
C LYS A 381 -0.24 6.48 -17.53
N PHE A 382 -1.34 5.77 -17.24
CA PHE A 382 -1.84 5.56 -15.88
C PHE A 382 -0.79 4.93 -14.95
N TRP A 383 -0.01 4.00 -15.49
CA TRP A 383 1.03 3.26 -14.77
C TRP A 383 2.43 3.90 -14.86
N THR A 384 2.57 5.05 -15.54
CA THR A 384 3.85 5.70 -15.76
C THR A 384 4.22 6.67 -14.64
N TYR A 385 5.45 6.51 -14.16
CA TYR A 385 6.15 7.43 -13.31
C TYR A 385 7.18 8.23 -14.14
N ASP A 386 6.89 9.51 -14.41
CA ASP A 386 7.83 10.41 -15.10
C ASP A 386 8.87 10.93 -14.12
N LEU A 387 10.10 10.44 -14.22
CA LEU A 387 11.15 10.78 -13.25
C LEU A 387 11.59 12.25 -13.32
N LYS A 388 11.37 12.92 -14.47
CA LYS A 388 11.74 14.33 -14.66
C LYS A 388 10.83 15.26 -13.86
N SER A 389 9.53 14.96 -13.79
CA SER A 389 8.58 15.82 -13.07
C SER A 389 8.81 15.83 -11.56
N PHE A 390 9.55 14.84 -11.03
CA PHE A 390 9.86 14.70 -9.61
C PHE A 390 11.27 15.16 -9.21
N SER A 391 12.23 15.27 -10.15
CA SER A 391 13.54 15.86 -9.84
C SER A 391 13.46 17.38 -9.65
N SER A 392 12.49 18.03 -10.30
CA SER A 392 12.21 19.45 -10.17
C SER A 392 11.22 19.72 -9.04
N THR A 393 11.47 19.19 -7.84
CA THR A 393 10.74 19.60 -6.64
C THR A 393 11.12 21.03 -6.28
N SER A 394 10.54 21.99 -7.01
CA SER A 394 10.18 23.28 -6.42
C SER A 394 9.27 23.00 -5.22
N GLU A 395 9.44 23.79 -4.15
CA GLU A 395 8.70 23.75 -2.88
C GLU A 395 7.16 23.77 -3.05
N THR A 396 6.66 24.00 -4.27
CA THR A 396 5.24 24.06 -4.65
C THR A 396 4.61 22.69 -4.96
N HIS A 397 5.39 21.63 -5.24
CA HIS A 397 4.86 20.27 -5.38
C HIS A 397 5.00 19.49 -4.06
N GLN A 398 4.05 19.68 -3.15
CA GLN A 398 3.77 18.77 -2.02
C GLN A 398 3.20 17.42 -2.50
N GLY A 399 3.80 16.82 -3.54
CA GLY A 399 3.39 15.55 -4.10
C GLY A 399 4.02 14.39 -3.33
N VAL A 400 3.23 13.38 -3.05
CA VAL A 400 3.74 12.12 -2.47
C VAL A 400 4.56 11.40 -3.54
N THR A 401 5.81 11.02 -3.23
CA THR A 401 6.64 10.29 -4.20
C THR A 401 6.14 8.86 -4.38
N PRO A 402 5.94 8.39 -5.64
CA PRO A 402 5.66 6.99 -5.95
C PRO A 402 6.71 6.05 -5.37
N ARG A 403 6.23 4.88 -4.94
CA ARG A 403 7.07 3.73 -4.64
C ARG A 403 7.29 2.91 -5.90
N ILE A 404 8.36 2.13 -5.94
CA ILE A 404 8.74 1.37 -7.13
C ILE A 404 7.64 0.37 -7.55
N THR A 405 6.80 -0.02 -6.61
CA THR A 405 5.69 -0.97 -6.78
C THR A 405 4.37 -0.35 -7.19
N GLU A 406 4.24 0.98 -7.21
CA GLU A 406 2.94 1.63 -7.48
C GLU A 406 2.76 2.02 -8.96
N ARG A 407 3.86 2.35 -9.63
CA ARG A 407 3.89 2.76 -11.03
C ARG A 407 5.06 2.07 -11.74
N PRO A 408 4.82 0.91 -12.37
CA PRO A 408 5.89 0.03 -12.86
C PRO A 408 6.61 0.52 -14.13
N PHE A 409 6.26 1.68 -14.68
CA PHE A 409 6.87 2.22 -15.89
C PHE A 409 7.61 3.52 -15.59
N TYR A 410 8.94 3.50 -15.70
CA TYR A 410 9.80 4.63 -15.34
C TYR A 410 10.18 5.42 -16.58
N ARG A 411 9.64 6.62 -16.75
CA ARG A 411 9.95 7.43 -17.92
C ARG A 411 11.19 8.30 -17.69
N ILE A 412 12.13 8.20 -18.61
CA ILE A 412 13.32 9.07 -18.72
C ILE A 412 13.45 9.48 -20.19
N GLY A 413 13.24 10.76 -20.49
CA GLY A 413 13.13 11.24 -21.87
C GLY A 413 11.94 10.59 -22.59
N ASP A 414 12.21 10.02 -23.76
CA ASP A 414 11.21 9.33 -24.57
C ASP A 414 11.13 7.81 -24.32
N PHE A 415 11.93 7.30 -23.38
CA PHE A 415 11.96 5.89 -23.02
C PHE A 415 11.18 5.63 -21.74
N SER A 416 10.52 4.48 -21.72
CA SER A 416 9.91 3.88 -20.54
C SER A 416 10.70 2.63 -20.17
N PHE A 417 11.20 2.60 -18.93
CA PHE A 417 11.97 1.51 -18.35
C PHE A 417 11.09 0.65 -17.44
N GLN A 418 11.36 -0.65 -17.42
CA GLN A 418 10.71 -1.62 -16.54
C GLN A 418 11.76 -2.55 -15.94
N PHE A 419 11.49 -3.01 -14.71
CA PHE A 419 12.42 -3.81 -13.91
C PHE A 419 11.80 -5.18 -13.66
N PRO A 420 12.37 -6.28 -14.22
CA PRO A 420 11.82 -7.63 -14.06
C PRO A 420 11.54 -8.02 -12.61
N TRP A 421 12.48 -7.72 -11.71
CA TRP A 421 12.41 -7.98 -10.27
C TRP A 421 11.30 -7.20 -9.54
N VAL A 422 10.72 -6.17 -10.17
CA VAL A 422 9.50 -5.49 -9.67
C VAL A 422 8.28 -6.02 -10.41
N ASN A 423 8.29 -5.95 -11.73
CA ASN A 423 7.14 -6.23 -12.57
C ASN A 423 6.61 -7.67 -12.43
N GLY A 424 7.50 -8.64 -12.24
CA GLY A 424 7.14 -10.05 -12.06
C GLY A 424 6.54 -10.38 -10.69
N GLN A 425 6.81 -9.56 -9.67
CA GLN A 425 6.53 -9.88 -8.26
C GLN A 425 5.57 -8.90 -7.57
N GLN A 426 5.30 -7.73 -8.16
CA GLN A 426 4.46 -6.70 -7.54
C GLN A 426 3.00 -7.15 -7.32
N ASN A 427 2.38 -6.64 -6.25
CA ASN A 427 0.93 -6.75 -6.07
C ASN A 427 0.21 -5.65 -6.86
N ASN A 428 -0.28 -6.00 -8.06
CA ASN A 428 -0.95 -5.05 -8.96
C ASN A 428 -2.21 -4.40 -8.36
N LEU A 429 -2.94 -5.08 -7.47
CA LEU A 429 -4.09 -4.48 -6.79
C LEU A 429 -3.63 -3.38 -5.83
N THR A 430 -2.64 -3.67 -4.99
CA THR A 430 -2.07 -2.68 -4.07
C THR A 430 -1.51 -1.49 -4.84
N ALA A 431 -0.83 -1.76 -5.96
CA ALA A 431 -0.37 -0.71 -6.88
C ALA A 431 -1.53 0.17 -7.38
N ALA A 432 -2.65 -0.45 -7.83
CA ALA A 432 -3.82 0.28 -8.30
C ALA A 432 -4.44 1.15 -7.21
N VAL A 433 -4.72 0.58 -6.04
CA VAL A 433 -5.32 1.29 -4.90
C VAL A 433 -4.43 2.46 -4.48
N ASN A 434 -3.12 2.23 -4.34
CA ASN A 434 -2.21 3.28 -3.89
C ASN A 434 -1.98 4.34 -4.98
N ASN A 435 -1.96 3.97 -6.26
CA ASN A 435 -1.92 4.96 -7.33
C ASN A 435 -3.16 5.87 -7.30
N LEU A 436 -4.34 5.32 -7.03
CA LEU A 436 -5.60 6.06 -7.01
C LEU A 436 -5.83 6.88 -5.73
N ARG A 437 -5.45 6.33 -4.57
CA ARG A 437 -5.80 6.87 -3.24
C ARG A 437 -4.62 7.54 -2.50
N ARG A 438 -3.37 7.13 -2.77
CA ARG A 438 -2.16 7.73 -2.16
C ARG A 438 -1.56 8.78 -3.07
N LEU A 439 -1.22 8.41 -4.31
CA LEU A 439 -0.66 9.32 -5.31
C LEU A 439 -1.74 10.23 -5.90
N GLY A 440 -2.89 9.64 -6.22
CA GLY A 440 -4.07 10.31 -6.76
C GLY A 440 -4.99 10.93 -5.71
N ALA A 441 -4.53 11.16 -4.48
CA ALA A 441 -5.38 11.66 -3.38
C ALA A 441 -6.09 12.99 -3.68
N ARG A 442 -5.55 13.79 -4.61
CA ARG A 442 -6.08 15.10 -5.04
C ARG A 442 -6.83 15.07 -6.37
N ARG A 443 -7.07 13.88 -6.94
CA ARG A 443 -7.86 13.71 -8.16
C ARG A 443 -9.30 14.19 -7.96
N SER A 444 -9.90 14.74 -9.01
CA SER A 444 -11.30 15.19 -9.02
C SER A 444 -12.28 14.06 -8.71
N GLU A 445 -11.94 12.82 -9.09
CA GLU A 445 -12.82 11.67 -8.98
C GLU A 445 -12.94 11.16 -7.54
N VAL A 446 -11.96 11.41 -6.66
CA VAL A 446 -11.88 10.83 -5.30
C VAL A 446 -13.16 11.06 -4.51
N LYS A 447 -13.76 12.26 -4.61
CA LYS A 447 -15.01 12.57 -3.90
C LYS A 447 -16.19 11.73 -4.40
N THR A 448 -16.29 11.56 -5.72
CA THR A 448 -17.34 10.74 -6.34
C THR A 448 -17.12 9.26 -6.04
N GLU A 449 -15.88 8.78 -6.11
CA GLU A 449 -15.52 7.40 -5.76
C GLU A 449 -15.84 7.11 -4.28
N THR A 450 -15.56 8.02 -3.35
CA THR A 450 -15.92 7.86 -1.94
C THR A 450 -17.44 7.78 -1.72
N ARG A 451 -18.22 8.64 -2.38
CA ARG A 451 -19.70 8.53 -2.36
C ARG A 451 -20.19 7.21 -2.95
N GLN A 452 -19.51 6.68 -3.96
CA GLN A 452 -19.84 5.37 -4.52
C GLN A 452 -19.56 4.25 -3.50
N VAL A 453 -18.53 4.34 -2.65
CA VAL A 453 -18.31 3.37 -1.56
C VAL A 453 -19.52 3.34 -0.62
N GLU A 454 -20.04 4.51 -0.23
CA GLU A 454 -21.22 4.64 0.63
C GLU A 454 -22.46 4.04 -0.04
N GLN A 455 -22.69 4.35 -1.32
CA GLN A 455 -23.80 3.81 -2.09
C GLN A 455 -23.73 2.29 -2.27
N GLN A 456 -22.54 1.73 -2.54
CA GLN A 456 -22.37 0.28 -2.66
C GLN A 456 -22.62 -0.44 -1.32
N LEU A 457 -22.16 0.14 -0.21
CA LEU A 457 -22.50 -0.39 1.12
C LEU A 457 -24.01 -0.33 1.40
N ALA A 458 -24.66 0.77 1.02
CA ALA A 458 -26.11 0.92 1.15
C ALA A 458 -26.86 -0.17 0.34
N ILE A 459 -26.42 -0.45 -0.89
CA ILE A 459 -26.98 -1.52 -1.72
C ILE A 459 -26.82 -2.89 -1.04
N SER A 460 -25.64 -3.21 -0.50
CA SER A 460 -25.40 -4.48 0.22
C SER A 460 -26.32 -4.62 1.43
N LEU A 461 -26.57 -3.55 2.18
CA LEU A 461 -27.47 -3.55 3.33
C LEU A 461 -28.95 -3.66 2.92
N GLN A 462 -29.37 -2.94 1.87
CA GLN A 462 -30.72 -3.01 1.31
C GLN A 462 -31.05 -4.41 0.78
N ALA A 463 -30.08 -5.11 0.19
CA ALA A 463 -30.23 -6.49 -0.24
C ALA A 463 -30.53 -7.46 0.92
N LYS A 464 -30.25 -7.06 2.17
CA LYS A 464 -30.63 -7.79 3.39
C LYS A 464 -31.86 -7.23 4.10
N GLY A 465 -32.58 -6.31 3.47
CA GLY A 465 -33.85 -5.78 3.94
C GLY A 465 -33.74 -4.48 4.75
N PHE A 466 -32.54 -3.97 5.03
CA PHE A 466 -32.39 -2.68 5.69
C PHE A 466 -33.01 -1.55 4.86
N LYS A 467 -33.70 -0.64 5.55
CA LYS A 467 -34.04 0.67 5.01
C LYS A 467 -32.85 1.58 5.24
N VAL A 468 -32.33 2.19 4.18
CA VAL A 468 -31.06 2.92 4.23
C VAL A 468 -31.24 4.33 3.70
N VAL A 469 -30.80 5.31 4.47
CA VAL A 469 -30.66 6.71 4.06
C VAL A 469 -29.16 7.02 3.98
N VAL A 470 -28.72 7.56 2.85
CA VAL A 470 -27.31 7.90 2.56
C VAL A 470 -27.15 9.41 2.54
N GLY A 471 -26.09 9.94 3.17
CA GLY A 471 -25.77 11.36 3.17
C GLY A 471 -26.81 12.23 3.88
N TYR A 472 -27.36 11.76 5.00
CA TYR A 472 -28.35 12.53 5.76
C TYR A 472 -27.69 13.72 6.45
N GLN A 473 -28.25 14.92 6.29
CA GLN A 473 -27.77 16.12 6.97
C GLN A 473 -28.71 16.44 8.15
N PRO A 474 -28.30 16.21 9.41
CA PRO A 474 -29.10 16.62 10.56
C PRO A 474 -29.24 18.14 10.61
N GLN A 475 -30.25 18.63 11.34
CA GLN A 475 -30.40 20.05 11.60
C GLN A 475 -29.15 20.60 12.29
N VAL A 476 -28.63 21.70 11.74
CA VAL A 476 -27.44 22.37 12.27
C VAL A 476 -27.78 23.02 13.61
N THR A 477 -27.06 22.63 14.66
CA THR A 477 -27.09 23.25 16.00
C THR A 477 -25.76 23.99 16.24
N GLU A 478 -25.49 24.47 17.46
CA GLU A 478 -24.20 25.10 17.79
C GLU A 478 -23.00 24.15 17.58
N ASP A 479 -23.20 22.84 17.75
CA ASP A 479 -22.22 21.81 17.41
C ASP A 479 -22.69 21.07 16.14
N ASP A 480 -22.25 21.55 14.98
CA ASP A 480 -22.63 20.99 13.69
C ASP A 480 -22.16 19.50 13.59
N PRO A 481 -23.11 18.54 13.55
CA PRO A 481 -22.78 17.13 13.43
C PRO A 481 -22.23 16.77 12.04
N GLY A 482 -22.51 17.60 11.03
CA GLY A 482 -22.20 17.32 9.63
C GLY A 482 -23.06 16.22 9.00
N GLU A 483 -22.82 15.94 7.72
CA GLU A 483 -23.45 14.87 6.95
C GLU A 483 -23.16 13.50 7.58
N VAL A 484 -24.19 12.66 7.77
CA VAL A 484 -24.09 11.26 8.20
C VAL A 484 -24.05 10.36 6.98
N ASP A 485 -22.99 9.56 6.85
CA ASP A 485 -22.73 8.80 5.62
C ASP A 485 -23.84 7.78 5.36
N LEU A 486 -24.16 6.90 6.34
CA LEU A 486 -25.31 6.00 6.25
C LEU A 486 -26.08 5.88 7.57
N ILE A 487 -27.40 5.85 7.47
CA ILE A 487 -28.33 5.45 8.54
C ILE A 487 -29.15 4.26 8.03
N CYS A 488 -29.13 3.16 8.77
CA CYS A 488 -29.76 1.90 8.34
C CYS A 488 -30.69 1.36 9.42
N TYR A 489 -31.90 0.96 9.05
CA TYR A 489 -32.89 0.41 9.98
C TYR A 489 -33.46 -0.93 9.51
N LEU A 490 -33.51 -1.90 10.42
CA LEU A 490 -34.25 -3.17 10.25
C LEU A 490 -34.62 -3.75 11.62
N ASP A 491 -35.90 -4.10 11.80
CA ASP A 491 -36.43 -4.81 12.97
C ASP A 491 -35.99 -4.28 14.35
N GLY A 492 -35.80 -2.97 14.47
CA GLY A 492 -35.43 -2.32 15.74
C GLY A 492 -33.93 -2.10 15.91
N VAL A 493 -33.11 -2.61 15.00
CA VAL A 493 -31.68 -2.29 14.91
C VAL A 493 -31.51 -1.05 14.05
N LEU A 494 -30.80 -0.05 14.58
CA LEU A 494 -30.42 1.17 13.87
C LEU A 494 -28.89 1.24 13.78
N LEU A 495 -28.35 1.25 12.57
CA LEU A 495 -26.92 1.44 12.33
C LEU A 495 -26.65 2.88 11.89
N ILE A 496 -25.66 3.51 12.50
CA ILE A 496 -25.10 4.81 12.09
C ILE A 496 -23.66 4.56 11.68
N LEU A 497 -23.36 4.72 10.39
CA LEU A 497 -22.07 4.33 9.84
C LEU A 497 -21.30 5.57 9.36
N GLU A 498 -20.04 5.64 9.75
CA GLU A 498 -19.06 6.60 9.23
C GLU A 498 -18.06 5.86 8.33
N VAL A 499 -18.08 6.12 7.02
CA VAL A 499 -17.25 5.43 6.04
C VAL A 499 -15.92 6.17 5.86
N LYS A 500 -14.82 5.41 5.80
CA LYS A 500 -13.48 5.90 5.50
C LYS A 500 -12.86 5.06 4.40
N SER A 501 -12.46 5.74 3.31
CA SER A 501 -11.77 5.14 2.18
C SER A 501 -10.37 5.73 2.06
N GLY A 502 -9.36 4.85 2.00
CA GLY A 502 -7.95 5.23 1.98
C GLY A 502 -7.10 4.35 1.08
N TYR A 503 -5.78 4.53 1.15
CA TYR A 503 -4.80 3.67 0.47
C TYR A 503 -4.41 2.49 1.37
N ILE A 504 -3.80 1.46 0.78
CA ILE A 504 -3.26 0.30 1.52
C ILE A 504 -1.90 0.69 2.09
N ARG A 505 -1.82 0.66 3.42
CA ARG A 505 -0.63 1.05 4.18
C ARG A 505 0.37 -0.08 4.20
N SER A 506 1.62 0.28 4.41
CA SER A 506 2.71 -0.70 4.36
C SER A 506 3.73 -0.54 5.47
N SER A 507 3.44 0.31 6.47
CA SER A 507 4.26 0.45 7.66
C SER A 507 3.41 0.69 8.91
N LYS A 508 3.94 0.28 10.07
CA LYS A 508 3.32 0.53 11.38
C LYS A 508 3.08 2.03 11.61
N ARG A 509 3.99 2.88 11.15
CA ARG A 509 3.84 4.34 11.20
C ARG A 509 2.64 4.83 10.42
N GLU A 510 2.42 4.34 9.20
CA GLU A 510 1.25 4.71 8.40
C GLU A 510 -0.06 4.26 9.09
N VAL A 511 -0.08 3.05 9.66
CA VAL A 511 -1.23 2.53 10.43
C VAL A 511 -1.50 3.39 11.66
N TRP A 512 -0.46 3.76 12.41
CA TRP A 512 -0.59 4.64 13.58
C TRP A 512 -1.11 6.03 13.20
N LEU A 513 -0.59 6.64 12.13
CA LEU A 513 -1.05 7.94 11.65
C LEU A 513 -2.51 7.89 11.22
N HIS A 514 -2.94 6.79 10.59
CA HIS A 514 -4.33 6.61 10.21
C HIS A 514 -5.24 6.44 11.43
N LYS A 515 -4.84 5.61 12.40
CA LYS A 515 -5.54 5.44 13.67
C LYS A 515 -5.76 6.80 14.34
N THR A 516 -4.68 7.57 14.50
CA THR A 516 -4.68 8.79 15.32
C THR A 516 -5.27 10.01 14.62
N ASN A 517 -5.13 10.14 13.31
CA ASN A 517 -5.61 11.32 12.58
C ASN A 517 -6.95 11.09 11.89
N THR A 518 -7.15 9.93 11.26
CA THR A 518 -8.33 9.65 10.45
C THR A 518 -9.43 9.02 11.30
N ILE A 519 -9.11 7.93 12.01
CA ILE A 519 -10.11 7.14 12.72
C ILE A 519 -10.58 7.83 14.01
N ARG A 520 -9.68 8.43 14.80
CA ARG A 520 -10.10 9.24 15.96
C ARG A 520 -10.96 10.44 15.55
N LYS A 521 -10.65 11.09 14.43
CA LYS A 521 -11.50 12.16 13.89
C LYS A 521 -12.88 11.63 13.49
N ALA A 522 -12.92 10.45 12.86
CA ALA A 522 -14.17 9.77 12.52
C ALA A 522 -15.00 9.44 13.77
N ALA A 523 -14.36 8.96 14.85
CA ALA A 523 -15.02 8.71 16.14
C ALA A 523 -15.64 9.98 16.73
N TRP A 524 -14.90 11.11 16.74
CA TRP A 524 -15.44 12.39 17.22
C TRP A 524 -16.58 12.94 16.35
N GLN A 525 -16.53 12.70 15.05
CA GLN A 525 -17.65 13.01 14.16
C GLN A 525 -18.86 12.13 14.49
N LEU A 526 -18.65 10.83 14.67
CA LEU A 526 -19.70 9.86 14.93
C LEU A 526 -20.39 10.08 16.27
N ALA A 527 -19.66 10.49 17.32
CA ALA A 527 -20.25 10.87 18.61
C ALA A 527 -21.28 12.00 18.49
N ARG A 528 -20.96 13.06 17.72
CA ARG A 528 -21.87 14.18 17.50
C ARG A 528 -23.06 13.78 16.63
N LYS A 529 -22.81 12.98 15.59
CA LYS A 529 -23.86 12.42 14.73
C LYS A 529 -24.81 11.52 15.52
N GLN A 530 -24.33 10.68 16.41
CA GLN A 530 -25.15 9.79 17.23
C GLN A 530 -26.20 10.58 18.03
N GLU A 531 -25.79 11.65 18.72
CA GLU A 531 -26.72 12.49 19.49
C GLU A 531 -27.73 13.21 18.59
N ALA A 532 -27.27 13.73 17.44
CA ALA A 532 -28.16 14.36 16.47
C ALA A 532 -29.21 13.37 15.92
N ILE A 533 -28.82 12.13 15.60
CA ILE A 533 -29.74 11.12 15.07
C ILE A 533 -30.74 10.63 16.11
N LYS A 534 -30.35 10.46 17.39
CA LYS A 534 -31.29 10.10 18.47
C LYS A 534 -32.46 11.07 18.58
N LYS A 535 -32.22 12.36 18.27
CA LYS A 535 -33.27 13.38 18.18
C LYS A 535 -34.00 13.32 16.83
N ALA A 536 -33.26 13.29 15.72
CA ALA A 536 -33.83 13.35 14.38
C ALA A 536 -34.81 12.20 14.07
N ILE A 537 -34.56 10.98 14.55
CA ILE A 537 -35.49 9.85 14.32
C ILE A 537 -36.89 10.05 14.95
N LYS A 538 -37.03 10.98 15.90
CA LYS A 538 -38.31 11.33 16.53
C LYS A 538 -38.94 12.56 15.87
N ASP A 539 -38.12 13.54 15.53
CA ASP A 539 -38.58 14.88 15.13
C ASP A 539 -38.63 15.08 13.61
N ASP A 540 -37.82 14.36 12.83
CA ASP A 540 -37.72 14.49 11.38
C ASP A 540 -38.56 13.43 10.67
N LEU A 541 -39.75 13.85 10.24
CA LEU A 541 -40.69 13.01 9.49
C LEU A 541 -40.13 12.51 8.16
N THR A 542 -39.20 13.23 7.53
CA THR A 542 -38.59 12.81 6.25
C THR A 542 -37.62 11.68 6.49
N LEU A 543 -36.78 11.79 7.52
CA LEU A 543 -35.88 10.72 7.93
C LEU A 543 -36.66 9.47 8.37
N ALA A 544 -37.68 9.66 9.20
CA ALA A 544 -38.54 8.56 9.68
C ALA A 544 -39.24 7.85 8.52
N ALA A 545 -39.76 8.60 7.54
CA ALA A 545 -40.36 8.03 6.33
C ALA A 545 -39.33 7.27 5.46
N GLY A 546 -38.13 7.84 5.28
CA GLY A 546 -37.06 7.21 4.51
C GLY A 546 -36.58 5.88 5.12
N LEU A 547 -36.54 5.81 6.45
CA LEU A 547 -36.20 4.60 7.20
C LEU A 547 -37.42 3.68 7.46
N GLN A 548 -38.63 4.11 7.11
CA GLN A 548 -39.89 3.41 7.42
C GLN A 548 -40.00 3.04 8.90
N LEU A 549 -39.67 4.00 9.78
CA LEU A 549 -39.78 3.79 11.23
C LEU A 549 -41.24 3.65 11.65
N ASP A 550 -41.49 2.71 12.55
CA ASP A 550 -42.78 2.60 13.21
C ASP A 550 -42.95 3.76 14.20
N PRO A 551 -43.94 4.65 14.03
CA PRO A 551 -44.16 5.78 14.94
C PRO A 551 -44.46 5.36 16.38
N SER A 552 -44.92 4.13 16.59
CA SER A 552 -45.18 3.58 17.93
C SER A 552 -43.93 3.04 18.63
N ARG A 553 -42.80 2.94 17.92
CA ARG A 553 -41.56 2.39 18.45
C ARG A 553 -40.77 3.44 19.21
N GLU A 554 -40.69 3.28 20.51
CA GLU A 554 -39.98 4.21 21.40
C GLU A 554 -38.48 3.93 21.54
N HIS A 555 -38.05 2.69 21.27
CA HIS A 555 -36.69 2.21 21.53
C HIS A 555 -36.06 1.57 20.29
N PHE A 556 -34.82 1.98 20.01
CA PHE A 556 -33.98 1.45 18.94
C PHE A 556 -32.68 0.92 19.54
N ASN A 557 -32.22 -0.24 19.06
CA ASN A 557 -30.89 -0.74 19.36
C ASN A 557 -29.89 -0.06 18.42
N ILE A 558 -29.27 1.02 18.89
CA ILE A 558 -28.39 1.89 18.09
C ILE A 558 -26.96 1.39 18.14
N HIS A 559 -26.39 1.10 16.97
CA HIS A 559 -24.98 0.75 16.78
C HIS A 559 -24.30 1.79 15.91
N CYS A 560 -23.18 2.32 16.38
CA CYS A 560 -22.41 3.33 15.67
C CYS A 560 -21.04 2.75 15.32
N TRP A 561 -20.74 2.63 14.02
CA TRP A 561 -19.50 2.02 13.55
C TRP A 561 -18.73 2.92 12.59
N ILE A 562 -17.40 2.83 12.65
CA ILE A 562 -16.51 3.39 11.65
C ILE A 562 -16.21 2.27 10.65
N VAL A 563 -16.68 2.40 9.43
CA VAL A 563 -16.46 1.41 8.36
C VAL A 563 -15.26 1.83 7.54
N ASP A 564 -14.16 1.09 7.62
CA ASP A 564 -12.89 1.44 6.99
C ASP A 564 -12.57 0.48 5.85
N THR A 565 -12.04 0.97 4.73
CA THR A 565 -11.53 0.11 3.64
C THR A 565 -10.26 -0.65 4.01
N SER A 566 -9.80 -0.51 5.25
CA SER A 566 -8.53 -1.03 5.77
C SER A 566 -8.81 -2.09 6.86
N ILE A 567 -7.99 -3.14 6.92
CA ILE A 567 -8.17 -4.28 7.82
C ILE A 567 -7.39 -4.13 9.14
N GLU A 568 -6.40 -3.24 9.17
CA GLU A 568 -5.40 -3.11 10.25
C GLU A 568 -6.00 -2.74 11.61
N LEU A 569 -7.20 -2.13 11.60
CA LEU A 569 -7.92 -1.71 12.80
C LEU A 569 -9.26 -2.44 12.99
N ASP A 570 -9.56 -3.44 12.15
CA ASP A 570 -10.80 -4.22 12.22
C ASP A 570 -11.00 -4.89 13.59
N GLY A 571 -12.16 -4.64 14.19
CA GLY A 571 -12.53 -5.15 15.50
C GLY A 571 -12.02 -4.31 16.68
N GLN A 572 -11.26 -3.23 16.45
CA GLN A 572 -10.80 -2.35 17.53
C GLN A 572 -11.89 -1.35 17.92
N ILE A 573 -11.94 -1.01 19.22
CA ILE A 573 -12.73 0.10 19.74
C ILE A 573 -11.82 1.33 19.86
N ILE A 574 -12.21 2.44 19.24
CA ILE A 574 -11.49 3.71 19.27
C ILE A 574 -12.46 4.82 19.69
N ASP A 575 -12.14 5.48 20.80
CA ASP A 575 -12.97 6.54 21.40
C ASP A 575 -14.46 6.11 21.47
N ASP A 576 -14.70 4.89 21.98
CA ASP A 576 -16.00 4.21 22.15
C ASP A 576 -16.71 3.67 20.89
N PHE A 577 -16.12 3.81 19.71
CA PHE A 577 -16.70 3.31 18.46
C PHE A 577 -15.94 2.11 17.89
N LEU A 578 -16.67 1.09 17.45
CA LEU A 578 -16.11 -0.07 16.77
C LEU A 578 -15.66 0.31 15.35
N VAL A 579 -14.45 -0.10 14.99
CA VAL A 579 -13.94 -0.06 13.61
C VAL A 579 -14.22 -1.40 12.95
N VAL A 580 -14.84 -1.37 11.77
CA VAL A 580 -15.21 -2.54 11.00
C VAL A 580 -14.59 -2.43 9.61
N SER A 581 -13.88 -3.46 9.16
CA SER A 581 -13.41 -3.50 7.78
C SER A 581 -14.60 -3.59 6.82
N ARG A 582 -14.62 -2.74 5.79
CA ARG A 582 -15.61 -2.77 4.71
C ARG A 582 -15.64 -4.12 4.01
N GLU A 583 -14.49 -4.79 3.89
CA GLU A 583 -14.37 -6.13 3.30
C GLU A 583 -15.01 -7.17 4.22
N VAL A 584 -14.72 -7.14 5.52
CA VAL A 584 -15.35 -8.03 6.50
C VAL A 584 -16.86 -7.89 6.47
N MET A 585 -17.35 -6.65 6.48
CA MET A 585 -18.78 -6.37 6.39
C MET A 585 -19.39 -6.90 5.09
N GLU A 586 -18.67 -6.86 3.97
CA GLU A 586 -19.12 -7.45 2.70
C GLU A 586 -19.27 -8.97 2.79
N VAL A 587 -18.27 -9.66 3.35
CA VAL A 587 -18.33 -11.12 3.49
C VAL A 587 -19.49 -11.55 4.39
N VAL A 588 -19.70 -10.84 5.50
CA VAL A 588 -20.83 -11.10 6.41
C VAL A 588 -22.16 -10.82 5.72
N LEU A 589 -22.31 -9.66 5.09
CA LEU A 589 -23.55 -9.30 4.37
C LEU A 589 -23.82 -10.27 3.22
N ARG A 590 -22.82 -10.84 2.57
CA ARG A 590 -23.07 -11.79 1.48
C ARG A 590 -23.28 -13.22 1.96
N ASP A 591 -23.01 -13.50 3.23
CA ASP A 591 -23.02 -14.85 3.80
C ASP A 591 -22.06 -15.81 3.09
N GLU A 592 -20.85 -15.30 2.79
CA GLU A 592 -19.86 -15.99 1.95
C GLU A 592 -18.60 -16.40 2.75
N LYS A 593 -18.73 -16.71 4.05
CA LYS A 593 -17.60 -17.16 4.89
C LYS A 593 -16.82 -18.33 4.28
N HIS A 594 -17.51 -19.25 3.62
CA HIS A 594 -16.91 -20.40 2.93
C HIS A 594 -15.87 -20.02 1.86
N LEU A 595 -15.94 -18.80 1.30
CA LEU A 595 -14.97 -18.32 0.32
C LEU A 595 -13.68 -17.78 0.95
N LEU A 596 -13.57 -17.67 2.28
CA LEU A 596 -12.31 -17.29 2.96
C LEU A 596 -11.27 -18.42 2.98
N SER A 597 -11.68 -19.65 2.65
CA SER A 597 -10.82 -20.84 2.62
C SER A 597 -10.27 -21.12 1.23
N SER A 598 -9.21 -21.92 1.14
CA SER A 598 -8.64 -22.34 -0.16
C SER A 598 -9.65 -23.17 -0.98
N VAL A 599 -9.63 -22.97 -2.30
CA VAL A 599 -10.52 -23.65 -3.28
C VAL A 599 -10.52 -25.17 -3.12
N ALA A 600 -9.38 -25.77 -2.77
CA ALA A 600 -9.26 -27.21 -2.56
C ALA A 600 -10.15 -27.77 -1.44
N TYR A 601 -10.63 -26.89 -0.54
CA TYR A 601 -11.52 -27.23 0.58
C TYR A 601 -12.93 -26.65 0.40
N ILE A 602 -13.23 -26.01 -0.75
CA ILE A 602 -14.60 -25.60 -1.08
C ILE A 602 -15.34 -26.84 -1.57
N ASP A 603 -15.83 -27.64 -0.63
CA ASP A 603 -16.88 -28.59 -0.95
C ASP A 603 -18.18 -27.81 -1.15
N VAL A 604 -18.71 -27.83 -2.38
CA VAL A 604 -19.97 -27.16 -2.72
C VAL A 604 -21.12 -27.68 -1.84
N ALA A 605 -20.98 -28.87 -1.24
CA ALA A 605 -21.93 -29.49 -0.35
C ALA A 605 -21.94 -28.96 1.11
N THR A 606 -20.94 -28.20 1.55
CA THR A 606 -20.85 -27.69 2.95
C THR A 606 -20.81 -26.16 3.02
N LYS A 607 -21.75 -25.49 2.32
CA LYS A 607 -22.04 -24.07 2.55
C LYS A 607 -22.70 -23.88 3.91
N GLU A 608 -21.91 -23.88 4.98
CA GLU A 608 -22.39 -23.47 6.30
C GLU A 608 -22.69 -21.96 6.27
N SER A 609 -23.98 -21.64 6.30
CA SER A 609 -24.47 -20.27 6.42
C SER A 609 -24.16 -19.73 7.82
N MET A 610 -23.69 -18.49 7.91
CA MET A 610 -23.59 -17.74 9.17
C MET A 610 -24.98 -17.40 9.74
N PHE A 611 -26.03 -17.57 8.94
CA PHE A 611 -27.41 -17.25 9.25
C PHE A 611 -28.30 -18.50 9.06
N SER A 612 -28.05 -19.55 9.83
CA SER A 612 -28.75 -20.85 9.73
C SER A 612 -30.28 -20.77 9.80
N ASN A 613 -30.83 -19.76 10.48
CA ASN A 613 -32.27 -19.49 10.59
C ASN A 613 -32.72 -18.30 9.72
N GLY A 614 -31.96 -17.96 8.68
CA GLY A 614 -32.17 -16.76 7.87
C GLY A 614 -31.52 -15.52 8.46
N PHE A 615 -31.40 -14.48 7.63
CA PHE A 615 -30.77 -13.22 8.02
C PHE A 615 -31.60 -12.53 9.12
N SER A 616 -30.93 -12.05 10.17
CA SER A 616 -31.50 -11.18 11.19
C SER A 616 -30.52 -10.06 11.49
N PRO A 617 -30.97 -8.80 11.64
CA PRO A 617 -30.07 -7.68 11.92
C PRO A 617 -29.39 -7.81 13.30
N VAL A 618 -30.01 -8.48 14.26
CA VAL A 618 -29.41 -8.76 15.57
C VAL A 618 -28.24 -9.73 15.42
N LYS A 619 -28.43 -10.83 14.67
CA LYS A 619 -27.35 -11.78 14.37
C LYS A 619 -26.24 -11.14 13.53
N PHE A 620 -26.58 -10.25 12.62
CA PHE A 620 -25.59 -9.49 11.86
C PHE A 620 -24.71 -8.64 12.78
N VAL A 621 -25.30 -7.87 13.69
CA VAL A 621 -24.58 -7.10 14.71
C VAL A 621 -23.71 -8.02 15.57
N GLU A 622 -24.25 -9.13 16.05
CA GLU A 622 -23.50 -10.10 16.85
C GLU A 622 -22.26 -10.59 16.11
N HIS A 623 -22.38 -10.98 14.83
CA HIS A 623 -21.25 -11.46 14.03
C HIS A 623 -20.16 -10.41 13.80
N ILE A 624 -20.56 -9.15 13.59
CA ILE A 624 -19.63 -8.03 13.40
C ILE A 624 -18.91 -7.72 14.72
N VAL A 625 -19.64 -7.58 15.83
CA VAL A 625 -19.07 -7.17 17.12
C VAL A 625 -18.17 -8.27 17.72
N SER A 626 -18.54 -9.54 17.58
CA SER A 626 -17.76 -10.67 18.11
C SER A 626 -16.61 -11.09 17.21
N GLY A 627 -16.61 -10.66 15.93
CA GLY A 627 -15.64 -11.15 14.95
C GLY A 627 -15.85 -12.63 14.58
N ASN A 628 -17.05 -13.19 14.75
CA ASN A 628 -17.37 -14.62 14.49
C ASN A 628 -17.03 -15.11 13.07
N ILE A 629 -16.91 -14.19 12.11
CA ILE A 629 -16.41 -14.51 10.77
C ILE A 629 -15.05 -15.22 10.83
N TRP A 630 -14.23 -14.89 11.82
CA TRP A 630 -12.88 -15.43 12.01
C TRP A 630 -12.82 -16.71 12.87
N SER A 631 -13.92 -17.08 13.55
CA SER A 631 -13.98 -18.26 14.40
C SER A 631 -13.70 -19.54 13.61
N GLY A 632 -12.81 -20.38 14.15
CA GLY A 632 -12.31 -21.60 13.50
C GLY A 632 -11.28 -21.38 12.38
N LEU A 633 -11.02 -20.12 11.99
CA LEU A 633 -10.04 -19.77 10.94
C LEU A 633 -8.74 -19.22 11.52
N LEU A 634 -8.81 -18.43 12.61
CA LEU A 634 -7.62 -17.85 13.26
C LEU A 634 -7.01 -18.77 14.33
N GLU A 635 -7.70 -19.85 14.72
CA GLU A 635 -7.30 -20.75 15.81
C GLU A 635 -6.31 -21.86 15.40
N SER A 636 -5.93 -21.94 14.12
CA SER A 636 -4.84 -22.81 13.70
C SER A 636 -3.49 -22.09 13.85
N THR A 637 -2.82 -22.34 14.97
CA THR A 637 -1.36 -22.26 15.12
C THR A 637 -0.88 -23.53 15.81
#